data_AF-A0AAV7ZII8-F1
#
_entry.id   AF-A0AAV7ZII8-F1
#
_cell.length_a   1.000
_cell.length_b   1.000
_cell.length_c   1.000
_cell.angle_alpha   90.00
_cell.angle_beta   90.00
_cell.angle_gamma   90.00
#
_symmetry.space_group_name_H-M   'P 1'
#
loop_
_entity.id
_entity.type
_entity.pdbx_description
1 polymer ?
#
loop_
_entity_poly.entity_id
_entity_poly.type
_entity_poly.pdbx_seq_one_letter_code
_entity_poly.pdbx_strand_id
1 'polypeptide(L)'
;MLANAFNSSLLGCFSDTKICCLGIFCLPYLSSRNKADVDERDCTICDFLCCPREYFTRLQIRTKYGFEQNTVSDCITTSICIPCSTCQDARELEERDTIIR
;
A
#
# COMPACT_ATOMS: atom_id res chain seq x y z
N MET A 1 5.63 -17.41 14.50
CA MET A 1 5.34 -16.11 15.13
C MET A 1 5.36 -15.09 14.00
N LEU A 2 4.24 -14.97 13.28
CA LEU A 2 4.17 -14.10 12.10
C LEU A 2 4.18 -12.66 12.59
N ALA A 3 5.06 -11.83 12.04
CA ALA A 3 5.26 -10.47 12.51
C ALA A 3 3.97 -9.64 12.40
N ASN A 4 3.57 -8.98 13.50
CA ASN A 4 2.40 -8.08 13.56
C ASN A 4 2.68 -6.69 12.92
N ALA A 5 3.55 -6.63 11.91
CA ALA A 5 4.00 -5.40 11.28
C ALA A 5 4.29 -5.62 9.79
N PHE A 6 4.37 -4.52 9.03
CA PHE A 6 4.85 -4.52 7.65
C PHE A 6 6.21 -5.22 7.54
N ASN A 7 6.37 -6.07 6.53
CA ASN A 7 7.56 -6.89 6.35
C ASN A 7 8.75 -6.07 5.80
N SER A 8 8.46 -5.02 5.04
CA SER A 8 9.47 -4.23 4.34
C SER A 8 9.66 -2.83 4.95
N SER A 9 10.86 -2.26 4.81
CA SER A 9 11.13 -0.87 5.21
C SER A 9 10.46 0.13 4.25
N LEU A 10 10.22 1.37 4.72
CA LEU A 10 9.56 2.41 3.92
C LEU A 10 10.31 2.69 2.60
N LEU A 11 11.63 2.80 2.65
CA LEU A 11 12.50 2.96 1.48
C LEU A 11 12.89 1.63 0.82
N GLY A 12 12.29 0.51 1.22
CA GLY A 12 12.53 -0.79 0.60
C GLY A 12 12.15 -0.86 -0.87
N CYS A 13 11.42 0.14 -1.40
CA CYS A 13 11.01 0.18 -2.81
C CYS A 13 12.19 0.25 -3.79
N PHE A 14 13.36 0.71 -3.39
CA PHE A 14 14.54 0.74 -4.27
C PHE A 14 15.00 -0.66 -4.70
N SER A 15 14.66 -1.69 -3.91
CA SER A 15 14.92 -3.09 -4.28
C SER A 15 13.97 -3.60 -5.37
N ASP A 16 12.77 -3.02 -5.48
CA ASP A 16 11.76 -3.33 -6.51
C ASP A 16 11.61 -2.16 -7.48
N THR A 17 12.51 -2.11 -8.46
CA THR A 17 12.55 -1.01 -9.45
C THR A 17 11.21 -0.80 -10.16
N LYS A 18 10.44 -1.88 -10.42
CA LYS A 18 9.12 -1.78 -11.06
C LYS A 18 8.12 -1.01 -10.20
N ILE A 19 7.97 -1.39 -8.94
CA ILE A 19 7.04 -0.75 -7.99
C ILE A 19 7.52 0.67 -7.70
N CYS A 20 8.84 0.88 -7.56
CA CYS A 20 9.43 2.21 -7.38
C CYS A 20 9.11 3.15 -8.55
N CYS A 21 9.30 2.69 -9.79
CA CYS A 21 8.93 3.46 -10.98
C CYS A 21 7.42 3.76 -11.01
N LEU A 22 6.56 2.79 -10.68
CA LEU A 22 5.12 3.03 -10.59
C LEU A 22 4.76 4.04 -9.51
N GLY A 23 5.39 3.99 -8.34
CA GLY A 23 5.17 4.95 -7.26
C GLY A 23 5.62 6.36 -7.61
N ILE A 24 6.68 6.54 -8.40
CA ILE A 24 7.19 7.85 -8.80
C ILE A 24 6.42 8.43 -10.00
N PHE A 25 6.21 7.62 -11.04
CA PHE A 25 5.66 8.11 -12.32
C PHE A 25 4.15 7.88 -12.47
N CYS A 26 3.56 6.95 -11.72
CA CYS A 26 2.17 6.53 -11.86
C CYS A 26 1.49 6.32 -10.49
N LEU A 27 1.77 7.21 -9.53
CA LEU A 27 1.25 7.11 -8.17
C LEU A 27 -0.28 6.95 -8.09
N PRO A 28 -1.10 7.69 -8.85
CA PRO A 28 -2.56 7.53 -8.77
C PRO A 28 -3.01 6.12 -9.19
N TYR A 29 -2.35 5.51 -10.16
CA TYR A 29 -2.63 4.14 -10.58
C TYR A 29 -2.26 3.15 -9.48
N LEU A 30 -1.08 3.28 -8.88
CA LEU A 30 -0.65 2.39 -7.81
C LEU A 30 -1.55 2.52 -6.56
N SER A 31 -1.91 3.74 -6.19
CA SER A 31 -2.82 4.03 -5.07
C SER A 31 -4.22 3.42 -5.31
N SER A 32 -4.74 3.56 -6.53
CA SER A 32 -6.02 2.95 -6.95
C SER A 32 -5.99 1.43 -6.91
N ARG A 33 -4.91 0.84 -7.40
CA ARG A 33 -4.71 -0.60 -7.39
C ARG A 33 -4.64 -1.14 -5.97
N ASN A 34 -3.82 -0.54 -5.10
CA ASN A 34 -3.74 -0.95 -3.70
C ASN A 34 -5.11 -0.89 -3.02
N LYS A 35 -5.89 0.17 -3.27
CA LYS A 35 -7.25 0.29 -2.72
C LYS A 35 -8.17 -0.81 -3.22
N ALA A 36 -8.14 -1.14 -4.51
CA ALA A 36 -8.93 -2.20 -5.09
C ALA A 36 -8.52 -3.59 -4.54
N ASP A 37 -7.22 -3.85 -4.40
CA ASP A 37 -6.69 -5.10 -3.86
C ASP A 37 -7.07 -5.28 -2.37
N VAL A 38 -7.05 -4.20 -1.59
CA VAL A 38 -7.55 -4.19 -0.21
C VAL A 38 -9.04 -4.49 -0.14
N ASP A 39 -9.82 -3.94 -1.07
CA ASP A 39 -11.27 -4.15 -1.19
C ASP A 39 -11.64 -5.49 -1.84
N GLU A 40 -10.66 -6.31 -2.22
CA GLU A 40 -10.85 -7.60 -2.90
C GLU A 40 -11.68 -7.49 -4.20
N ARG A 41 -11.48 -6.40 -4.94
CA ARG A 41 -12.18 -6.09 -6.20
C ARG A 41 -11.21 -5.73 -7.31
N ASP A 42 -11.69 -5.73 -8.55
CA ASP A 42 -10.91 -5.26 -9.68
C ASP A 42 -10.72 -3.73 -9.65
N CYS A 43 -9.54 -3.27 -10.05
CA CYS A 43 -9.24 -1.84 -10.21
C CYS A 43 -9.89 -1.31 -11.50
N THR A 44 -10.76 -0.32 -11.36
CA THR A 44 -11.48 0.30 -12.48
C THR A 44 -10.91 1.66 -12.83
N ILE A 45 -11.32 2.24 -13.96
CA ILE A 45 -10.97 3.61 -14.34
C ILE A 45 -11.52 4.62 -13.33
N CYS A 46 -12.67 4.34 -12.71
CA CYS A 46 -13.26 5.21 -11.69
C CYS A 46 -12.34 5.34 -10.47
N ASP A 47 -11.63 4.28 -10.08
CA ASP A 47 -10.67 4.34 -8.97
C ASP A 47 -9.51 5.27 -9.27
N PHE A 48 -9.01 5.22 -10.51
CA PHE A 48 -7.95 6.11 -10.98
C PHE A 48 -8.38 7.57 -11.00
N LEU A 49 -9.63 7.86 -11.39
CA LEU A 49 -10.18 9.22 -11.40
C LEU A 49 -10.53 9.72 -9.99
N CYS A 50 -10.98 8.82 -9.12
CA CYS A 50 -11.31 9.11 -7.73
C CYS A 50 -10.16 8.70 -6.82
N CYS A 51 -9.00 9.38 -6.97
CA CYS A 51 -7.76 9.11 -6.25
C CYS A 51 -8.02 8.75 -4.77
N PRO A 52 -7.79 7.50 -4.36
CA PRO A 52 -8.00 7.10 -2.98
C PRO A 52 -6.96 7.77 -2.08
N ARG A 53 -7.32 7.89 -0.80
CA ARG A 53 -6.46 8.49 0.21
C ARG A 53 -5.61 7.40 0.85
N GLU A 54 -4.30 7.46 0.62
CA GLU A 54 -3.30 6.45 0.94
C GLU A 54 -3.30 6.10 2.43
N TYR A 55 -3.48 7.10 3.31
CA TYR A 55 -3.64 6.88 4.74
C TYR A 55 -4.78 5.90 5.07
N PHE A 56 -5.94 6.04 4.43
CA PHE A 56 -7.08 5.16 4.69
C PHE A 56 -6.85 3.78 4.09
N THR A 57 -6.26 3.69 2.90
CA THR A 57 -5.84 2.41 2.31
C THR A 57 -4.90 1.67 3.26
N ARG A 58 -3.91 2.36 3.81
CA ARG A 58 -2.97 1.79 4.78
C ARG A 58 -3.66 1.30 6.05
N LEU A 59 -4.57 2.08 6.64
CA LEU A 59 -5.35 1.65 7.81
C LEU A 59 -6.17 0.38 7.50
N GLN A 60 -6.73 0.28 6.31
CA GLN A 60 -7.48 -0.89 5.87
C GLN A 60 -6.57 -2.10 5.68
N ILE A 61 -5.36 -1.95 5.13
CA ILE A 61 -4.35 -3.02 5.09
C ILE A 61 -4.04 -3.54 6.49
N ARG A 62 -3.80 -2.63 7.44
CA ARG A 62 -3.53 -3.02 8.84
C ARG A 62 -4.70 -3.77 9.45
N THR A 63 -5.93 -3.34 9.15
CA THR A 63 -7.15 -4.03 9.59
C THR A 63 -7.31 -5.40 8.94
N LYS A 64 -7.07 -5.52 7.62
CA LYS A 64 -7.16 -6.75 6.83
C LYS A 64 -6.22 -7.83 7.38
N TYR A 65 -4.99 -7.45 7.75
CA TYR A 65 -3.97 -8.39 8.22
C TYR A 65 -3.81 -8.48 9.74
N GLY A 66 -4.68 -7.81 10.52
CA GLY A 66 -4.66 -7.87 11.98
C GLY A 66 -3.44 -7.21 12.63
N PHE A 67 -2.85 -6.20 11.98
CA PHE A 67 -1.76 -5.41 12.56
C PHE A 67 -2.28 -4.43 13.62
N GLU A 68 -1.44 -4.13 14.61
CA GLU A 68 -1.72 -3.04 15.55
C GLU A 68 -1.89 -1.73 14.77
N GLN A 69 -2.93 -0.93 15.06
CA GLN A 69 -3.11 0.36 14.41
C GLN A 69 -2.34 1.45 15.17
N ASN A 70 -1.53 2.22 14.45
CA ASN A 70 -0.83 3.39 14.96
C ASN A 70 -1.06 4.56 14.00
N THR A 71 -2.17 5.27 14.21
CA THR A 71 -2.66 6.36 13.36
C THR A 71 -1.64 7.49 13.20
N VAL A 72 -0.91 7.83 14.26
CA VAL A 72 0.13 8.87 14.22
C VAL A 72 1.29 8.43 13.34
N SER A 73 1.79 7.22 13.54
CA SER A 73 2.87 6.65 12.73
C SER A 73 2.47 6.53 11.26
N ASP A 74 1.24 6.07 10.98
CA ASP A 74 0.74 5.93 9.62
C ASP A 74 0.58 7.30 8.93
N CYS A 75 0.05 8.29 9.64
CA CYS A 75 -0.07 9.66 9.15
C CYS A 75 1.31 10.25 8.81
N ILE A 76 2.28 10.12 9.71
CA ILE A 76 3.66 10.57 9.49
C ILE A 76 4.28 9.85 8.30
N THR A 77 4.12 8.53 8.21
CA THR A 77 4.66 7.69 7.14
C THR A 77 4.15 8.14 5.77
N THR A 78 2.83 8.36 5.66
CA THR A 78 2.23 8.87 4.43
C THR A 78 2.65 10.31 4.14
N SER A 79 2.84 11.14 5.16
CA SER A 79 3.22 12.56 4.98
C SER A 79 4.67 12.75 4.56
N ILE A 80 5.58 11.88 5.01
CA ILE A 80 7.02 11.97 4.67
C ILE A 80 7.27 11.56 3.23
N CYS A 81 6.69 10.43 2.79
CA CYS A 81 6.83 9.97 1.42
C CYS A 81 5.61 9.15 0.99
N ILE A 82 4.65 9.81 0.33
CA ILE A 82 3.47 9.15 -0.25
C ILE A 82 3.89 8.05 -1.26
N PRO A 83 4.84 8.29 -2.19
CA PRO A 83 5.29 7.24 -3.12
C PRO A 83 5.83 6.01 -2.40
N CYS A 84 6.73 6.21 -1.44
CA CYS A 84 7.39 5.11 -0.72
C CYS A 84 6.39 4.31 0.12
N SER A 85 5.47 5.00 0.81
CA SER A 85 4.42 4.36 1.60
C SER A 85 3.45 3.57 0.71
N THR A 86 3.05 4.12 -0.44
CA THR A 86 2.20 3.41 -1.41
C THR A 86 2.92 2.20 -2.00
N CYS A 87 4.21 2.31 -2.29
CA CYS A 87 5.04 1.18 -2.71
C CYS A 87 5.16 0.10 -1.62
N GLN A 88 5.26 0.50 -0.35
CA GLN A 88 5.31 -0.42 0.79
C GLN A 88 3.98 -1.17 0.92
N ASP A 89 2.85 -0.46 0.81
CA ASP A 89 1.51 -1.03 0.81
C ASP A 89 1.32 -2.03 -0.34
N ALA A 90 1.76 -1.68 -1.55
CA ALA A 90 1.68 -2.54 -2.72
C ALA A 90 2.45 -3.86 -2.53
N ARG A 91 3.68 -3.80 -2.01
CA ARG A 91 4.48 -4.99 -1.72
C ARG A 91 3.83 -5.86 -0.65
N GLU A 92 3.26 -5.26 0.40
CA GLU A 92 2.62 -6.04 1.46
C GLU A 92 1.38 -6.79 0.92
N LEU A 93 0.60 -6.15 0.06
CA LEU A 93 -0.53 -6.77 -0.63
C LEU A 93 -0.06 -7.89 -1.56
N GLU A 94 0.98 -7.65 -2.38
CA GLU A 94 1.52 -8.68 -3.27
C GLU A 94 2.09 -9.87 -2.47
N GLU A 95 2.85 -9.64 -1.40
CA GLU A 95 3.45 -10.71 -0.59
C GLU A 95 2.37 -11.56 0.11
N ARG A 96 1.30 -10.95 0.60
CA ARG A 96 0.29 -11.66 1.42
C ARG A 96 -0.90 -12.18 0.62
N ASP A 97 -1.35 -11.47 -0.40
CA ASP A 97 -2.48 -11.91 -1.22
C ASP A 97 -2.05 -12.93 -2.28
N THR A 98 -0.76 -12.96 -2.69
CA THR A 98 -0.23 -14.05 -3.53
C THR A 98 -0.16 -15.38 -2.78
N ILE A 99 -0.13 -15.37 -1.45
CA ILE A 99 -0.17 -16.61 -0.64
C ILE A 99 -1.59 -17.21 -0.59
N ILE A 100 -2.63 -16.43 -0.91
CA ILE A 100 -4.04 -16.81 -0.76
C ILE A 100 -4.72 -17.10 -2.12
N ARG A 101 -4.13 -16.73 -3.26
CA ARG A 101 -4.57 -17.09 -4.61
C ARG A 101 -3.94 -18.41 -5.08
#